data_AF-I4YR01-F1
#
_entry.id   AF-I4YR01-F1
#
_cell.length_a   1.000
_cell.length_b   1.000
_cell.length_c   1.000
_cell.angle_alpha   90.00
_cell.angle_beta   90.00
_cell.angle_gamma   90.00
#
_symmetry.space_group_name_H-M   'P 1'
#
loop_
_entity.id
_entity.type
_entity.pdbx_description
1 polymer ?
#
loop_
_entity_poly.entity_id
_entity_poly.type
_entity_poly.pdbx_seq_one_letter_code
_entity_poly.pdbx_strand_id
1 'polypeptide(L)'
;MLCFEHAFHIVPPHSLEQVKRLCRRGVVMEVHWEHREYTADSHLVARYESYQALDSEKPIQQNGWSKFVHDGRLIDRGHFIVSGSSTNMLDEA
;
A
#
# COMPACT_ATOMS: atom_id res chain seq x y z
N MET A 1 4.75 -13.97 -3.86
CA MET A 1 4.61 -12.51 -4.05
C MET A 1 3.27 -12.13 -3.46
N LEU A 2 3.21 -11.25 -2.47
CA LEU A 2 1.93 -10.79 -1.92
C LEU A 2 1.48 -9.59 -2.76
N CYS A 3 0.46 -9.77 -3.60
CA CYS A 3 -0.17 -8.67 -4.33
C CYS A 3 -0.97 -7.80 -3.35
N PHE A 4 -1.19 -6.51 -3.66
CA PHE A 4 -1.88 -5.58 -2.76
C PHE A 4 -3.29 -6.03 -2.40
N GLU A 5 -3.99 -6.73 -3.30
CA GLU A 5 -5.30 -7.33 -3.07
C GLU A 5 -5.26 -8.32 -1.89
N HIS A 6 -4.22 -9.16 -1.85
CA HIS A 6 -4.05 -10.11 -0.75
C HIS A 6 -3.69 -9.40 0.55
N ALA A 7 -2.80 -8.39 0.46
CA ALA A 7 -2.33 -7.64 1.62
C ALA A 7 -3.43 -6.78 2.25
N PHE A 8 -4.38 -6.29 1.45
CA PHE A 8 -5.52 -5.49 1.88
C PHE A 8 -6.81 -6.30 2.05
N HIS A 9 -6.73 -7.62 1.90
CA HIS A 9 -7.86 -8.54 2.01
C HIS A 9 -9.04 -8.18 1.09
N ILE A 10 -8.75 -7.77 -0.15
CA ILE A 10 -9.76 -7.46 -1.16
C ILE A 10 -10.36 -8.78 -1.65
N VAL A 11 -11.67 -8.93 -1.47
CA VAL A 11 -12.41 -10.14 -1.85
C VAL A 11 -13.23 -9.88 -3.11
N PRO A 12 -13.27 -10.81 -4.08
CA PRO A 12 -14.20 -10.71 -5.20
C PRO A 12 -15.65 -10.54 -4.71
N PRO A 13 -16.48 -9.73 -5.39
CA PRO A 13 -16.24 -9.15 -6.72
C PRO A 13 -15.61 -7.75 -6.68
N HIS A 14 -15.00 -7.34 -5.56
CA HIS A 14 -14.34 -6.04 -5.50
C HIS A 14 -13.06 -6.01 -6.32
N SER A 15 -12.75 -4.86 -6.88
CA SER A 15 -11.48 -4.58 -7.55
C SER A 15 -10.65 -3.59 -6.74
N LEU A 16 -9.33 -3.67 -6.90
CA LEU A 16 -8.38 -2.74 -6.33
C LEU A 16 -7.65 -2.04 -7.48
N GLU A 17 -7.64 -0.71 -7.48
CA GLU A 17 -6.95 0.08 -8.50
C GLU A 17 -5.90 0.96 -7.86
N GLN A 18 -4.66 0.90 -8.39
CA GLN A 18 -3.63 1.85 -8.03
C GLN A 18 -3.88 3.17 -8.75
N VAL A 19 -4.19 4.22 -7.99
CA VAL A 19 -4.50 5.55 -8.54
C VAL A 19 -3.32 6.51 -8.45
N LYS A 20 -2.34 6.21 -7.61
CA LYS A 20 -1.15 7.06 -7.46
C LYS A 20 0.04 6.25 -6.97
N ARG A 21 1.21 6.63 -7.48
CA ARG A 21 2.50 6.21 -6.96
C ARG A 21 3.43 7.41 -6.91
N LEU A 22 4.08 7.64 -5.77
CA LEU A 22 5.02 8.71 -5.56
C LEU A 22 6.32 8.15 -4.99
N CYS A 23 7.41 8.33 -5.72
CA CYS A 23 8.75 8.00 -5.24
C CYS A 23 9.46 9.28 -4.82
N ARG A 24 10.00 9.29 -3.61
CA ARG A 24 10.84 10.37 -3.07
C ARG A 24 12.22 9.81 -2.77
N ARG A 25 13.25 10.53 -3.20
CA ARG A 25 14.65 10.15 -2.98
C ARG A 25 15.36 11.27 -2.23
N GLY A 26 15.83 10.96 -1.03
CA GLY A 26 16.64 11.83 -0.17
C GLY A 26 17.50 10.99 0.77
N VAL A 27 17.72 11.46 2.00
CA VAL A 27 18.35 10.65 3.07
C VAL A 27 17.55 9.36 3.35
N VAL A 28 16.24 9.42 3.11
CA VAL A 28 15.33 8.27 3.08
C VAL A 28 14.81 8.13 1.65
N MET A 29 14.84 6.90 1.12
CA MET A 29 14.11 6.55 -0.10
C MET A 29 12.72 6.07 0.31
N GLU A 30 11.69 6.80 -0.10
CA GLU A 30 10.30 6.47 0.21
C GLU A 30 9.50 6.25 -1.07
N VAL A 31 8.75 5.16 -1.13
CA VAL A 31 7.74 4.94 -2.14
C VAL A 31 6.39 4.92 -1.44
N HIS A 32 5.47 5.74 -1.95
CA HIS A 32 4.11 5.86 -1.47
C HIS A 32 3.15 5.44 -2.58
N TRP A 33 2.11 4.69 -2.22
CA TRP A 33 1.05 4.26 -3.11
C TRP A 33 -0.31 4.66 -2.57
N GLU A 34 -1.22 5.02 -3.48
CA GLU A 34 -2.64 5.16 -3.16
C GLU A 34 -3.42 4.16 -4.02
N HIS A 35 -4.28 3.38 -3.36
CA HIS A 35 -5.21 2.46 -4.02
C HIS A 35 -6.65 2.81 -3.67
N ARG A 36 -7.56 2.42 -4.55
CA ARG A 36 -9.00 2.53 -4.36
C ARG A 36 -9.64 1.17 -4.56
N GLU A 37 -10.50 0.81 -3.63
CA GLU A 37 -11.30 -0.41 -3.72
C GLU A 37 -12.70 -0.04 -4.24
N TYR A 38 -13.15 -0.78 -5.25
CA TYR A 38 -14.47 -0.58 -5.87
C TYR A 38 -15.29 -1.85 -5.79
N THR A 39 -16.61 -1.70 -5.70
CA THR A 39 -17.54 -2.82 -5.93
C THR A 39 -17.58 -3.20 -7.41
N ALA A 40 -18.22 -4.33 -7.72
CA ALA A 40 -18.47 -4.77 -9.10
C ALA A 40 -19.19 -3.69 -9.96
N ASP A 41 -20.02 -2.87 -9.32
CA ASP A 41 -20.77 -1.78 -9.95
C ASP A 41 -19.98 -0.46 -10.02
N SER A 42 -18.66 -0.50 -9.80
CA SER A 42 -17.76 0.66 -9.83
C SER A 42 -18.02 1.72 -8.74
N HIS A 43 -18.61 1.35 -7.59
CA HIS A 43 -18.74 2.24 -6.45
C HIS A 43 -17.51 2.19 -5.54
N LEU A 44 -16.96 3.36 -5.21
CA LEU A 44 -15.82 3.47 -4.28
C LEU A 44 -16.24 3.08 -2.86
N VAL A 45 -15.59 2.07 -2.29
CA VAL A 45 -15.86 1.62 -0.90
C VAL A 45 -14.78 2.03 0.07
N ALA A 46 -13.52 2.01 -0.36
CA ALA A 46 -12.38 2.32 0.49
C ALA A 46 -11.20 2.90 -0.28
N ARG A 47 -10.36 3.62 0.44
CA ARG A 47 -9.07 4.14 -0.02
C ARG A 47 -7.98 3.56 0.84
N TYR A 48 -6.86 3.22 0.22
CA TYR A 48 -5.70 2.67 0.89
C TYR A 48 -4.49 3.54 0.58
N GLU A 49 -3.75 3.88 1.60
CA GLU A 49 -2.43 4.51 1.47
C GLU A 49 -1.40 3.55 2.02
N SER A 50 -0.34 3.28 1.27
CA SER A 50 0.75 2.43 1.72
C SER A 50 2.10 3.06 1.40
N TYR A 51 3.10 2.73 2.20
CA TYR A 51 4.44 3.25 2.03
C TYR A 51 5.51 2.20 2.34
N GLN A 52 6.64 2.39 1.69
CA GLN A 52 7.90 1.70 1.92
C GLN A 52 8.97 2.77 2.04
N ALA A 53 9.59 2.86 3.21
CA ALA A 53 10.70 3.77 3.48
C ALA A 53 11.96 2.95 3.77
N LEU A 54 13.03 3.26 3.04
CA LEU A 54 14.38 2.75 3.24
C LEU A 54 15.25 3.90 3.74
N ASP A 55 15.65 3.80 5.01
CA ASP A 55 16.61 4.73 5.61
C ASP A 55 18.02 4.34 5.13
N SER A 56 18.77 5.31 4.60
CA SER A 56 20.16 5.07 4.15
C SER A 56 21.14 4.94 5.31
N GLU A 57 20.79 5.46 6.49
CA GLU A 57 21.63 5.45 7.69
C GLU A 57 21.26 4.33 8.66
N LYS A 58 20.04 3.77 8.55
CA LYS A 58 19.57 2.66 9.37
C LYS A 58 19.14 1.49 8.49
N PRO A 59 19.56 0.24 8.78
CA PRO A 59 19.16 -0.93 8.01
C PRO A 59 17.69 -1.34 8.22
N ILE A 60 16.85 -0.47 8.80
CA ILE A 60 15.46 -0.77 9.12
C ILE A 60 14.58 -0.25 7.99
N GLN A 61 14.06 -1.17 7.19
CA GLN A 61 12.99 -0.88 6.24
C GLN A 61 11.69 -0.68 7.02
N GLN A 62 11.07 0.49 6.87
CA GLN A 62 9.76 0.77 7.46
C GLN A 62 8.69 0.67 6.40
N ASN A 63 7.73 -0.21 6.62
CA ASN A 63 6.61 -0.40 5.70
C ASN A 63 5.31 -0.29 6.48
N GLY A 64 4.31 0.36 5.90
CA GLY A 64 3.03 0.53 6.54
C GLY A 64 1.91 0.77 5.56
N TRP A 65 0.69 0.67 6.06
CA TRP A 65 -0.51 0.97 5.31
C TRP A 65 -1.60 1.53 6.23
N SER A 66 -2.52 2.26 5.61
CA SER A 66 -3.71 2.81 6.24
C SER A 66 -4.91 2.60 5.31
N LYS A 67 -6.03 2.15 5.87
CA LYS A 67 -7.31 2.02 5.18
C LYS A 67 -8.24 3.12 5.66
N PHE A 68 -8.85 3.80 4.71
CA PHE A 68 -9.84 4.83 4.91
C PHE A 68 -11.14 4.40 4.25
N VAL A 69 -12.27 4.74 4.86
CA VAL A 69 -13.56 4.70 4.15
C VAL A 69 -13.59 5.79 3.07
N HIS A 70 -14.58 5.70 2.16
CA HIS A 70 -14.69 6.61 1.02
C HIS A 70 -14.74 8.11 1.39
N ASP A 71 -15.21 8.47 2.59
CA ASP A 71 -15.26 9.84 3.10
C ASP A 71 -13.93 10.37 3.67
N GLY A 72 -12.90 9.51 3.73
CA GLY A 72 -11.58 9.84 4.26
C GLY A 72 -11.36 9.54 5.74
N ARG A 73 -12.32 8.97 6.46
CA ARG A 73 -12.12 8.54 7.85
C ARG A 73 -11.25 7.27 7.90
N LEU A 74 -10.21 7.29 8.73
CA LEU A 74 -9.34 6.14 9.00
C LEU A 74 -10.13 5.03 9.68
N ILE A 75 -10.04 3.80 9.16
CA ILE A 75 -10.70 2.62 9.73
C ILE A 75 -9.73 1.53 10.16
N ASP A 76 -8.55 1.45 9.54
CA ASP A 76 -7.54 0.48 9.94
C ASP A 76 -6.15 0.94 9.51
N ARG A 77 -5.10 0.38 10.14
CA ARG A 77 -3.71 0.59 9.76
C ARG A 77 -2.84 -0.57 10.24
N GLY A 78 -1.76 -0.82 9.53
CA GLY A 78 -0.82 -1.86 9.89
C GLY A 78 0.58 -1.64 9.34
N HIS A 79 1.44 -2.59 9.67
CA HIS A 79 2.80 -2.68 9.14
C HIS A 79 2.93 -3.94 8.30
N PHE A 80 3.61 -3.83 7.16
CA PHE A 80 4.01 -5.03 6.43
C PHE A 80 5.22 -5.64 7.14
N ILE A 81 5.06 -6.85 7.68
CA ILE A 81 6.18 -7.61 8.23
C ILE A 81 6.96 -8.18 7.05
N VAL A 82 8.05 -7.50 6.68
CA VAL A 82 8.98 -8.02 5.67
C VAL A 82 10.01 -8.88 6.41
N SER A 83 9.69 -10.18 6.50
CA SER A 83 10.63 -11.17 7.02
C SER A 83 11.78 -11.33 6.01
N GLY A 84 12.94 -10.79 6.36
CA GLY A 84 14.26 -10.99 5.76
C GLY A 84 14.34 -11.76 4.44
N SER A 85 14.07 -11.08 3.33
CA SER A 85 14.84 -11.11 2.09
C SER A 85 14.22 -10.06 1.19
N SER A 86 15.05 -9.19 0.61
CA SER A 86 14.70 -8.01 -0.17
C SER A 86 13.78 -8.35 -1.35
N THR A 87 12.49 -8.57 -1.08
CA THR A 87 11.49 -8.79 -2.11
C THR A 87 10.84 -7.45 -2.29
N ASN A 88 11.41 -6.71 -3.24
CA ASN A 88 10.86 -5.46 -3.72
C ASN A 88 9.37 -5.67 -4.05
N MET A 89 8.50 -4.90 -3.39
CA MET A 89 7.12 -4.68 -3.85
C MET A 89 7.11 -3.82 -5.15
N LEU A 90 8.18 -3.85 -5.95
CA LEU A 90 8.46 -2.90 -7.04
C LEU A 90 8.28 -3.50 -8.45
N ASP A 91 7.92 -4.77 -8.60
CA ASP A 91 7.90 -5.42 -9.93
C ASP A 91 6.52 -5.60 -10.59
N GLU A 92 5.42 -5.15 -9.98
CA GLU A 92 4.13 -5.15 -10.68
C GLU A 92 3.40 -3.81 -10.54
N ALA A 93 3.54 -2.99 -11.58
CA ALA A 93 2.58 -1.99 -12.04
C ALA A 93 2.70 -1.86 -13.56
#